data_AF-A0A7S3IJJ0-F1
#
_entry.id   AF-A0A7S3IJJ0-F1
#
_cell.length_a   1.000
_cell.length_b   1.000
_cell.length_c   1.000
_cell.angle_alpha   90.00
_cell.angle_beta   90.00
_cell.angle_gamma   90.00
#
_symmetry.space_group_name_H-M   'P 1'
#
loop_
_entity.id
_entity.type
_entity.pdbx_description
1 polymer ?
#
loop_
_entity_poly.entity_id
_entity_poly.type
_entity_poly.pdbx_seq_one_letter_code
_entity_poly.pdbx_strand_id
1 'polypeptide(L)'
;MRVRLAGIKVMSIFGKRCPSIRTKVLRFLIDMLNDEIDEVRIGALKGIARFNQVQTLKENEVETVLFNLKEDNFTLREGIYQFFSQTRIQDIGLFMTLIEGLLDNLKRFPSQDQRLIFTLMNLLGKSHKHLITENYCQIFGIDKLYLPQSPPLEDMQYVAKFILVASAAKALKPGQ
;
A
#
# COMPACT_ATOMS: atom_id res chain seq x y z
N MET A 1 -5.42 13.52 -22.42
CA MET A 1 -4.03 13.34 -21.96
C MET A 1 -3.27 14.63 -21.56
N ARG A 2 -2.74 15.46 -22.49
CA ARG A 2 -1.79 16.57 -22.15
C ARG A 2 -2.32 17.57 -21.11
N VAL A 3 -3.58 17.98 -21.24
CA VAL A 3 -4.23 18.89 -20.28
C VAL A 3 -4.35 18.25 -18.89
N ARG A 4 -4.69 16.96 -18.82
CA ARG A 4 -4.79 16.21 -17.54
C ARG A 4 -3.44 16.13 -16.84
N LEU A 5 -2.36 15.84 -17.56
CA LEU A 5 -1.00 15.81 -17.01
C LEU A 5 -0.53 17.19 -16.49
N ALA A 6 -0.87 18.26 -17.20
CA ALA A 6 -0.62 19.62 -16.73
C ALA A 6 -1.43 19.92 -15.45
N GLY A 7 -2.70 19.52 -15.41
CA GLY A 7 -3.56 19.62 -14.23
C GLY A 7 -2.98 18.89 -13.02
N ILE A 8 -2.55 17.63 -13.18
CA ILE A 8 -1.89 16.84 -12.14
C ILE A 8 -0.64 17.56 -11.61
N LYS A 9 0.19 18.13 -12.49
CA LYS A 9 1.39 18.89 -12.08
C LYS A 9 1.02 20.09 -11.23
N VAL A 10 0.00 20.85 -11.61
CA VAL A 10 -0.49 22.02 -10.86
C VAL A 10 -1.08 21.60 -9.52
N MET A 11 -1.92 20.57 -9.50
CA MET A 11 -2.50 19.99 -8.28
C MET A 11 -1.43 19.53 -7.31
N SER A 12 -0.39 18.87 -7.80
CA SER A 12 0.76 18.45 -6.98
C SER A 12 1.49 19.62 -6.32
N ILE A 13 1.67 20.74 -7.04
CA ILE A 13 2.26 21.98 -6.49
C ILE A 13 1.37 22.56 -5.39
N PHE A 14 0.05 22.60 -5.62
CA PHE A 14 -0.92 23.06 -4.63
C PHE A 14 -0.94 22.17 -3.39
N GLY A 15 -0.98 20.84 -3.55
CA GLY A 15 -0.92 19.90 -2.43
C GLY A 15 0.33 20.09 -1.57
N LYS A 16 1.47 20.42 -2.22
CA LYS A 16 2.72 20.72 -1.52
C LYS A 16 2.67 22.04 -0.75
N ARG A 17 2.23 23.12 -1.40
CA ARG A 17 2.34 24.50 -0.88
C ARG A 17 1.15 24.95 -0.03
N CYS A 18 -0.01 24.33 -0.16
CA CYS A 18 -1.26 24.78 0.44
C CYS A 18 -1.88 23.67 1.31
N PRO A 19 -1.52 23.59 2.61
CA PRO A 19 -2.03 22.54 3.50
C PRO A 19 -3.57 22.47 3.57
N SER A 20 -4.25 23.61 3.50
CA SER A 20 -5.72 23.72 3.61
C SER A 20 -6.49 22.97 2.50
N ILE A 21 -5.89 22.76 1.33
CA ILE A 21 -6.51 22.05 0.20
C ILE A 21 -5.86 20.70 -0.08
N ARG A 22 -4.82 20.32 0.66
CA ARG A 22 -4.03 19.10 0.41
C ARG A 22 -4.90 17.84 0.35
N THR A 23 -5.85 17.68 1.27
CA THR A 23 -6.76 16.54 1.28
C THR A 23 -7.69 16.51 0.07
N LYS A 24 -8.14 17.68 -0.43
CA LYS A 24 -8.96 17.76 -1.65
C LYS A 24 -8.13 17.41 -2.89
N VAL A 25 -6.90 17.91 -2.94
CA VAL A 25 -5.93 17.57 -4.00
C VAL A 25 -5.66 16.07 -4.03
N LEU A 26 -5.43 15.45 -2.86
CA LEU A 26 -5.21 14.01 -2.76
C LEU A 26 -6.37 13.23 -3.36
N ARG A 27 -7.60 13.50 -2.92
CA ARG A 27 -8.81 12.82 -3.41
C ARG A 27 -8.97 12.96 -4.91
N PHE A 28 -8.81 14.18 -5.42
CA PHE A 28 -8.84 14.43 -6.87
C PHE A 28 -7.79 13.58 -7.62
N LEU A 29 -6.56 13.47 -7.10
CA LEU A 29 -5.54 12.64 -7.74
C LEU A 29 -5.80 11.13 -7.60
N ILE A 30 -6.43 10.68 -6.52
CA ILE A 30 -6.89 9.29 -6.40
C ILE A 30 -7.99 9.01 -7.43
N ASP A 31 -8.93 9.94 -7.66
CA ASP A 31 -9.96 9.80 -8.67
C ASP A 31 -9.36 9.69 -10.10
N MET A 32 -8.21 10.33 -10.35
CA MET A 32 -7.48 10.21 -11.62
C MET A 32 -6.86 8.82 -11.86
N LEU A 33 -6.88 7.92 -10.87
CA LEU A 33 -6.53 6.52 -11.09
C LEU A 33 -7.59 5.77 -11.89
N ASN A 34 -8.81 6.30 -12.01
CA ASN A 34 -9.86 5.74 -12.84
C ASN A 34 -9.84 6.27 -14.29
N ASP A 35 -8.81 7.05 -14.66
CA ASP A 35 -8.64 7.56 -16.02
C ASP A 35 -8.29 6.44 -17.00
N GLU A 36 -8.82 6.51 -18.23
CA GLU A 36 -8.61 5.49 -19.25
C GLU A 36 -7.17 5.42 -19.80
N ILE A 37 -6.30 6.38 -19.44
CA ILE A 37 -4.94 6.50 -19.94
C ILE A 37 -3.92 6.21 -18.83
N ASP A 38 -3.09 5.19 -19.02
CA ASP A 38 -2.05 4.76 -18.06
C ASP A 38 -1.11 5.89 -17.64
N GLU A 39 -0.68 6.72 -18.58
CA GLU A 39 0.21 7.86 -18.28
C GLU A 39 -0.44 8.86 -17.33
N VAL A 40 -1.77 9.02 -17.38
CA VAL A 40 -2.51 9.89 -16.46
C VAL A 40 -2.58 9.24 -15.08
N ARG A 41 -2.91 7.94 -15.00
CA ARG A 41 -2.95 7.17 -13.75
C ARG A 41 -1.59 7.19 -13.03
N ILE A 42 -0.52 6.84 -13.74
CA ILE A 42 0.86 6.90 -13.25
C ILE A 42 1.26 8.33 -12.89
N GLY A 43 0.83 9.30 -13.72
CA GLY A 43 1.03 10.73 -13.47
C GLY A 43 0.44 11.16 -12.13
N ALA A 44 -0.77 10.68 -11.80
CA ALA A 44 -1.45 11.00 -10.56
C ALA A 44 -0.70 10.47 -9.33
N LEU A 45 -0.23 9.21 -9.36
CA LEU A 45 0.62 8.64 -8.30
C LEU A 45 1.90 9.46 -8.09
N LYS A 46 2.60 9.82 -9.18
CA LYS A 46 3.77 10.71 -9.14
C LYS A 46 3.43 12.10 -8.61
N GLY A 47 2.23 12.59 -8.90
CA GLY A 47 1.69 13.85 -8.39
C GLY A 47 1.53 13.83 -6.88
N ILE A 48 0.94 12.76 -6.34
CA ILE A 48 0.74 12.53 -4.91
C ILE A 48 2.08 12.44 -4.18
N ALA A 49 3.03 11.64 -4.69
CA ALA A 49 4.34 11.41 -4.07
C ALA A 49 5.14 12.69 -3.79
N ARG A 50 4.90 13.78 -4.55
CA ARG A 50 5.62 15.06 -4.39
C ARG A 50 5.21 15.89 -3.17
N PHE A 51 4.07 15.58 -2.56
CA PHE A 51 3.59 16.29 -1.36
C PHE A 51 3.19 15.34 -0.23
N ASN A 52 3.38 14.04 -0.41
CA ASN A 52 2.95 13.07 0.57
C ASN A 52 3.85 13.11 1.82
N GLN A 53 3.22 13.39 2.95
CA GLN A 53 3.73 13.18 4.30
C GLN A 53 2.65 12.35 4.97
N VAL A 54 2.93 11.06 5.22
CA VAL A 54 2.08 10.03 5.85
C VAL A 54 0.59 10.40 5.90
N GLN A 55 -0.18 9.92 4.92
CA GLN A 55 -1.61 10.22 4.80
C GLN A 55 -2.49 9.11 5.35
N THR A 56 -3.56 9.46 6.06
CA THR A 56 -4.60 8.49 6.43
C THR A 56 -5.61 8.37 5.30
N LEU A 57 -5.81 7.15 4.79
CA LEU A 57 -6.74 6.86 3.70
C LEU A 57 -8.09 6.38 4.23
N LYS A 58 -9.14 6.68 3.47
CA LYS A 58 -10.47 6.08 3.64
C LYS A 58 -10.57 4.74 2.90
N GLU A 59 -11.58 3.95 3.25
CA GLU A 59 -11.88 2.67 2.63
C GLU A 59 -11.99 2.77 1.09
N ASN A 60 -12.87 3.63 0.59
CA ASN A 60 -13.06 3.84 -0.85
C ASN A 60 -11.78 4.33 -1.59
N GLU A 61 -10.92 5.09 -0.90
CA GLU A 61 -9.64 5.55 -1.43
C GLU A 61 -8.65 4.36 -1.57
N VAL A 62 -8.61 3.45 -0.61
CA VAL A 62 -7.80 2.21 -0.67
C VAL A 62 -8.34 1.26 -1.74
N GLU A 63 -9.66 1.06 -1.81
CA GLU A 63 -10.30 0.20 -2.81
C GLU A 63 -9.98 0.65 -4.24
N THR A 64 -10.07 1.96 -4.51
CA THR A 64 -9.74 2.55 -5.81
C THR A 64 -8.30 2.24 -6.22
N VAL A 65 -7.37 2.36 -5.28
CA VAL A 65 -5.94 2.09 -5.53
C VAL A 65 -5.69 0.59 -5.72
N LEU A 66 -6.31 -0.27 -4.89
CA LEU A 66 -6.19 -1.73 -4.99
C LEU A 66 -6.82 -2.29 -6.27
N PHE A 67 -7.88 -1.67 -6.77
CA PHE A 67 -8.48 -2.02 -8.06
C PHE A 67 -7.45 -1.87 -9.19
N ASN A 68 -6.74 -0.74 -9.22
CA ASN A 68 -5.69 -0.46 -10.20
C ASN A 68 -4.44 -1.33 -10.03
N LEU A 69 -4.20 -1.87 -8.83
CA LEU A 69 -3.06 -2.75 -8.58
C LEU A 69 -3.15 -4.06 -9.38
N LYS A 70 -4.36 -4.50 -9.74
CA LYS A 70 -4.61 -5.75 -10.47
C LYS A 70 -4.30 -5.65 -11.98
N GLU A 71 -3.91 -4.49 -12.47
CA GLU A 71 -3.63 -4.24 -13.88
C GLU A 71 -2.29 -4.87 -14.32
N ASP A 72 -2.20 -5.32 -15.56
CA ASP A 72 -0.95 -5.81 -16.15
C ASP A 72 -0.07 -4.66 -16.67
N ASN A 73 0.18 -3.69 -15.79
CA ASN A 73 1.08 -2.57 -16.02
C ASN A 73 2.04 -2.44 -14.84
N PHE A 74 3.27 -2.94 -15.02
CA PHE A 74 4.29 -2.95 -13.97
C PHE A 74 4.60 -1.55 -13.42
N THR A 75 4.68 -0.52 -14.27
CA THR A 75 4.97 0.86 -13.83
C THR A 75 3.84 1.44 -12.97
N LEU A 76 2.59 1.10 -13.30
CA LEU A 76 1.44 1.45 -12.47
C LEU A 76 1.49 0.75 -11.11
N ARG A 77 1.72 -0.57 -11.09
CA ARG A 77 1.84 -1.35 -9.84
C ARG A 77 2.99 -0.86 -8.96
N GLU A 78 4.15 -0.58 -9.54
CA GLU A 78 5.29 0.00 -8.81
C GLU A 78 4.93 1.33 -8.14
N GLY A 79 4.26 2.23 -8.88
CA GLY A 79 3.77 3.49 -8.33
C GLY A 79 2.78 3.31 -7.18
N ILE A 80 1.93 2.28 -7.25
CA ILE A 80 0.97 1.94 -6.19
C ILE A 80 1.70 1.39 -4.95
N TYR A 81 2.69 0.51 -5.12
CA TYR A 81 3.51 0.03 -4.00
C TYR A 81 4.22 1.19 -3.29
N GLN A 82 4.77 2.12 -4.07
CA GLN A 82 5.38 3.33 -3.52
C GLN A 82 4.35 4.21 -2.80
N PHE A 83 3.16 4.37 -3.36
CA PHE A 83 2.07 5.12 -2.72
C PHE A 83 1.71 4.52 -1.36
N PHE A 84 1.44 3.22 -1.28
CA PHE A 84 1.09 2.58 0.00
C PHE A 84 2.22 2.64 1.04
N SER A 85 3.48 2.64 0.60
CA SER A 85 4.63 2.78 1.51
C SER A 85 4.66 4.12 2.28
N GLN A 86 3.88 5.11 1.82
CA GLN A 86 3.79 6.46 2.37
C GLN A 86 2.39 6.75 2.96
N THR A 87 1.59 5.72 3.23
CA THR A 87 0.23 5.85 3.77
C THR A 87 0.12 5.23 5.16
N ARG A 88 -0.92 5.62 5.89
CA ARG A 88 -1.29 5.05 7.19
C ARG A 88 -2.73 4.57 7.13
N ILE A 89 -2.94 3.35 7.60
CA ILE A 89 -4.24 2.71 7.72
C ILE A 89 -4.44 2.41 9.21
N GLN A 90 -5.56 2.85 9.77
CA GLN A 90 -5.84 2.67 11.20
C GLN A 90 -6.82 1.52 11.45
N ASP A 91 -7.66 1.23 10.47
CA ASP A 91 -8.63 0.14 10.55
C ASP A 91 -7.99 -1.21 10.19
N ILE A 92 -8.22 -2.23 11.02
CA ILE A 92 -7.65 -3.56 10.80
C ILE A 92 -8.27 -4.25 9.58
N GLY A 93 -9.58 -4.09 9.35
CA GLY A 93 -10.25 -4.69 8.20
C GLY A 93 -9.65 -4.19 6.90
N LEU A 94 -9.53 -2.86 6.77
CA LEU A 94 -8.92 -2.22 5.61
C LEU A 94 -7.45 -2.57 5.44
N PHE A 95 -6.71 -2.69 6.55
CA PHE A 95 -5.32 -3.13 6.51
C PHE A 95 -5.20 -4.57 6.00
N MET A 96 -6.09 -5.47 6.44
CA MET A 96 -6.15 -6.85 5.94
C MET A 96 -6.49 -6.90 4.45
N THR A 97 -7.43 -6.08 3.98
CA THR A 97 -7.74 -5.95 2.54
C THR A 97 -6.53 -5.51 1.72
N LEU A 98 -5.73 -4.56 2.22
CA LEU A 98 -4.46 -4.19 1.59
C LEU A 98 -3.50 -5.38 1.54
N ILE A 99 -3.30 -6.08 2.66
CA ILE A 99 -2.40 -7.24 2.72
C ILE A 99 -2.84 -8.33 1.73
N GLU A 100 -4.12 -8.67 1.67
CA GLU A 100 -4.67 -9.63 0.71
C GLU A 100 -4.43 -9.20 -0.74
N GLY A 101 -4.69 -7.93 -1.07
CA GLY A 101 -4.42 -7.39 -2.41
C GLY A 101 -2.96 -7.45 -2.81
N LEU A 102 -2.02 -7.25 -1.88
CA LEU A 102 -0.59 -7.44 -2.12
C LEU A 102 -0.23 -8.91 -2.35
N LEU A 103 -0.77 -9.82 -1.54
CA LEU A 103 -0.50 -11.25 -1.66
C LEU A 103 -1.07 -11.84 -2.97
N ASP A 104 -2.24 -11.38 -3.40
CA ASP A 104 -2.82 -11.76 -4.70
C ASP A 104 -1.94 -11.31 -5.86
N ASN A 105 -1.37 -10.10 -5.79
CA ASN A 105 -0.43 -9.63 -6.80
C ASN A 105 0.91 -10.38 -6.76
N LEU A 106 1.37 -10.79 -5.58
CA LEU A 106 2.55 -11.64 -5.45
C LEU A 106 2.35 -13.01 -6.14
N LYS A 107 1.15 -13.59 -6.03
CA LYS A 107 0.80 -14.82 -6.77
C LYS A 107 0.74 -14.60 -8.28
N ARG A 108 0.16 -13.47 -8.70
CA ARG A 108 -0.08 -13.18 -10.12
C ARG A 108 1.19 -12.74 -10.86
N PHE A 109 2.06 -11.99 -10.20
CA PHE A 109 3.28 -11.40 -10.79
C PHE A 109 4.54 -11.73 -9.97
N PRO A 110 4.84 -13.02 -9.67
CA PRO A 110 5.85 -13.40 -8.69
C PRO A 110 7.25 -12.88 -9.03
N SER A 111 7.69 -12.99 -10.28
CA SER A 111 9.04 -12.55 -10.67
C SER A 111 9.22 -11.03 -10.71
N GLN A 112 8.17 -10.28 -11.07
CA GLN A 112 8.24 -8.83 -11.23
C GLN A 112 8.03 -8.10 -9.90
N ASP A 113 7.07 -8.55 -9.10
CA ASP A 113 6.56 -7.78 -7.98
C ASP A 113 7.14 -8.22 -6.62
N GLN A 114 7.73 -9.42 -6.53
CA GLN A 114 8.23 -9.98 -5.25
C GLN A 114 9.10 -9.01 -4.46
N ARG A 115 10.11 -8.41 -5.09
CA ARG A 115 11.03 -7.49 -4.40
C ARG A 115 10.31 -6.23 -3.89
N LEU A 116 9.39 -5.70 -4.69
CA LEU A 116 8.63 -4.49 -4.36
C LEU A 116 7.66 -4.77 -3.21
N ILE A 117 6.94 -5.88 -3.28
CA ILE A 117 6.00 -6.31 -2.23
C ILE A 117 6.75 -6.61 -0.93
N PHE A 118 7.87 -7.33 -0.96
CA PHE A 118 8.66 -7.60 0.25
C PHE A 118 9.18 -6.31 0.89
N THR A 119 9.61 -5.36 0.07
CA THR A 119 10.05 -4.04 0.54
C THR A 119 8.88 -3.30 1.20
N LEU A 120 7.71 -3.30 0.56
CA LEU A 120 6.50 -2.68 1.07
C LEU A 120 6.03 -3.34 2.38
N MET A 121 6.00 -4.66 2.47
CA MET A 121 5.65 -5.39 3.70
C MET A 121 6.55 -4.99 4.87
N ASN A 122 7.86 -4.86 4.66
CA ASN A 122 8.78 -4.38 5.69
C ASN A 122 8.50 -2.93 6.11
N LEU A 123 8.12 -2.04 5.17
CA LEU A 123 7.77 -0.65 5.46
C LEU A 123 6.43 -0.53 6.20
N LEU A 124 5.42 -1.31 5.78
CA LEU A 124 4.13 -1.41 6.46
C LEU A 124 4.31 -1.94 7.89
N GLY A 125 5.15 -2.97 8.06
CA GLY A 125 5.52 -3.52 9.36
C GLY A 125 6.02 -2.47 10.33
N LYS A 126 6.97 -1.64 9.88
CA LYS A 126 7.55 -0.57 10.70
C LYS A 126 6.54 0.53 11.03
N SER A 127 5.68 0.90 10.08
CA SER A 127 4.74 2.02 10.21
C SER A 127 3.46 1.66 10.96
N HIS A 128 3.06 0.38 10.96
CA HIS A 128 1.82 -0.13 11.56
C HIS A 128 2.08 -1.11 12.71
N LYS A 129 3.20 -0.92 13.42
CA LYS A 129 3.72 -1.88 14.40
C LYS A 129 2.67 -2.35 15.42
N HIS A 130 1.94 -1.44 16.06
CA HIS A 130 0.93 -1.77 17.08
C HIS A 130 -0.24 -2.57 16.48
N LEU A 131 -0.81 -2.08 15.37
CA LEU A 131 -1.91 -2.74 14.66
C LEU A 131 -1.55 -4.18 14.27
N ILE A 132 -0.32 -4.39 13.77
CA ILE A 132 0.16 -5.71 13.36
C ILE A 132 0.43 -6.61 14.56
N THR A 133 1.06 -6.10 15.62
CA THR A 133 1.40 -6.90 16.80
C THR A 133 0.16 -7.32 17.59
N GLU A 134 -0.91 -6.55 17.55
CA GLU A 134 -2.20 -6.92 18.18
C GLU A 134 -2.98 -7.96 17.36
N ASN A 135 -2.74 -8.04 16.05
CA ASN A 135 -3.54 -8.84 15.10
C ASN A 135 -2.72 -9.91 14.34
N TYR A 136 -1.52 -10.27 14.81
CA TYR A 136 -0.62 -11.18 14.08
C TYR A 136 -1.22 -12.58 13.81
N CYS A 137 -2.04 -13.11 14.73
CA CYS A 137 -2.74 -14.39 14.53
C CYS A 137 -3.64 -14.33 13.29
N GLN A 138 -4.40 -13.24 13.13
CA GLN A 138 -5.28 -13.03 11.97
C GLN A 138 -4.46 -12.90 10.68
N ILE A 139 -3.34 -12.17 10.72
CA ILE A 139 -2.43 -12.01 9.57
C ILE A 139 -1.90 -13.37 9.09
N PHE A 140 -1.48 -14.24 10.01
CA PHE A 140 -1.01 -15.58 9.67
C PHE A 140 -2.14 -16.59 9.41
N GLY A 141 -3.39 -16.28 9.73
CA GLY A 141 -4.50 -17.24 9.66
C GLY A 141 -4.35 -18.38 10.68
N ILE A 142 -3.76 -18.10 11.84
CA ILE A 142 -3.55 -19.09 12.90
C ILE A 142 -4.80 -19.12 13.78
N ASP A 143 -5.46 -20.28 13.82
CA ASP A 143 -6.43 -20.59 14.86
C ASP A 143 -5.67 -20.90 16.16
N LYS A 144 -5.96 -20.18 17.24
CA LYS A 144 -5.30 -20.34 18.54
C LYS A 144 -5.51 -21.73 19.17
N LEU A 145 -6.51 -22.48 18.71
CA LEU A 145 -6.82 -23.82 19.20
C LEU A 145 -6.05 -24.93 18.47
N TYR A 146 -5.39 -24.63 17.36
CA TYR A 146 -4.65 -25.60 16.56
C TYR A 146 -3.18 -25.20 16.45
N LEU A 147 -2.28 -26.17 16.58
CA LEU A 147 -0.88 -25.98 16.23
C LEU A 147 -0.78 -25.98 14.69
N PRO A 148 -0.54 -24.83 14.05
CA PRO A 148 -0.42 -24.80 12.60
C PRO A 148 0.81 -25.62 12.19
N GLN A 149 0.66 -26.46 11.17
CA GLN A 149 1.84 -27.01 10.49
C GLN A 149 2.62 -25.83 9.90
N SER A 150 3.94 -25.79 10.13
CA SER A 150 4.77 -24.74 9.55
C SER A 150 4.61 -24.78 8.03
N PRO A 151 4.16 -23.70 7.38
CA PRO A 151 4.06 -23.67 5.94
C PRO A 151 5.45 -23.79 5.31
N PRO A 152 5.55 -24.24 4.04
CA PRO A 152 6.82 -24.32 3.33
C PRO A 152 7.47 -22.93 3.26
N LEU A 153 8.78 -22.86 3.53
CA LEU A 153 9.54 -21.61 3.43
C LEU A 153 9.60 -21.05 1.98
N GLU A 154 9.24 -21.88 1.00
CA GLU A 154 9.13 -21.52 -0.42
C GLU A 154 7.84 -20.76 -0.73
N ASP A 155 6.85 -20.74 0.18
CA ASP A 155 5.64 -19.95 0.00
C ASP A 155 5.95 -18.46 0.17
N MET A 156 6.05 -17.77 -0.98
CA MET A 156 6.33 -16.34 -1.04
C MET A 156 5.31 -15.50 -0.24
N GLN A 157 4.06 -15.94 -0.10
CA GLN A 157 3.08 -15.22 0.71
C GLN A 157 3.37 -15.35 2.20
N TYR A 158 3.75 -16.55 2.64
CA TYR A 158 4.17 -16.76 4.01
C TYR A 158 5.41 -15.91 4.34
N VAL A 159 6.40 -15.89 3.44
CA VAL A 159 7.58 -15.03 3.57
C VAL A 159 7.17 -13.55 3.65
N ALA A 160 6.25 -13.09 2.80
CA ALA A 160 5.76 -11.70 2.83
C ALA A 160 5.09 -11.35 4.17
N LYS A 161 4.21 -12.22 4.69
CA LYS A 161 3.58 -12.06 6.01
C LYS A 161 4.60 -12.09 7.15
N PHE A 162 5.59 -12.96 7.05
CA PHE A 162 6.68 -13.04 8.02
C PHE A 162 7.50 -11.75 8.04
N ILE A 163 7.89 -11.21 6.88
CA ILE A 163 8.59 -9.93 6.76
C ILE A 163 7.77 -8.81 7.43
N LEU A 164 6.47 -8.77 7.18
CA LEU A 164 5.55 -7.79 7.77
C LEU A 164 5.56 -7.85 9.30
N VAL A 165 5.29 -9.02 9.88
CA VAL A 165 5.17 -9.20 11.33
C VAL A 165 6.53 -9.05 12.03
N ALA A 166 7.61 -9.63 11.48
CA ALA A 166 8.95 -9.48 12.03
C ALA A 166 9.41 -8.01 12.05
N SER A 167 9.08 -7.26 11.01
CA SER A 167 9.39 -5.82 10.93
C SER A 167 8.60 -5.01 11.97
N ALA A 168 7.34 -5.35 12.20
CA ALA A 168 6.51 -4.75 13.25
C ALA A 168 7.06 -5.03 14.65
N ALA A 169 7.35 -6.30 14.97
CA ALA A 169 7.91 -6.70 16.25
C ALA A 169 9.25 -5.99 16.52
N LYS A 170 10.14 -5.92 15.53
CA LYS A 170 11.41 -5.19 15.63
C LYS A 170 11.22 -3.70 15.89
N ALA A 171 10.20 -3.09 15.28
CA ALA A 171 9.90 -1.67 15.46
C ALA A 171 9.23 -1.35 16.81
N LEU A 172 8.63 -2.33 17.48
CA LEU A 172 7.92 -2.11 18.73
C LEU A 172 8.86 -1.71 19.88
N LYS A 173 10.08 -2.27 19.94
CA LYS A 173 11.04 -2.19 21.08
C LYS A 173 10.41 -2.61 22.44
N PRO A 174 11.12 -3.39 23.27
CA PRO A 174 10.65 -3.65 24.63
C PRO A 174 10.77 -2.36 25.46
N GLY A 175 9.66 -1.81 25.95
CA GLY A 175 9.63 -0.70 26.91
C GLY A 175 8.87 0.58 26.51
N GLN A 176 8.03 0.56 25.47
CA GLN A 176 7.03 1.60 25.18
C GLN A 176 5.62 1.07 25.40
#